data_AF-A0A935VV04-F1
#
_entry.id   AF-A0A935VV04-F1
#
_cell.length_a   1.000
_cell.length_b   1.000
_cell.length_c   1.000
_cell.angle_alpha   90.00
_cell.angle_beta   90.00
_cell.angle_gamma   90.00
#
_symmetry.space_group_name_H-M   'P 1'
#
loop_
_entity.id
_entity.type
_entity.pdbx_description
1 polymer ?
#
loop_
_entity_poly.entity_id
_entity_poly.type
_entity_poly.pdbx_seq_one_letter_code
_entity_poly.pdbx_strand_id
1 'polypeptide(L)' 'MRIRTQLIIDDAVLAKIDEIAGEKHRRAIIIDTALREYIAREEKKQKPVTTDAAGAAKKGK' A
#
# COMPACT_ATOMS: atom_id res chain seq x y z
N MET A 1 -0.55 1.66 19.27
CA MET A 1 -1.95 1.44 19.70
C MET A 1 -2.59 0.44 18.73
N ARG A 2 -3.31 -0.58 19.19
CA ARG A 2 -4.04 -1.53 18.33
C ARG A 2 -5.54 -1.32 18.52
N ILE A 3 -6.29 -1.23 17.43
CA ILE A 3 -7.74 -1.04 17.43
C ILE A 3 -8.37 -2.28 16.79
N ARG A 4 -9.41 -2.83 17.41
CA ARG A 4 -10.23 -3.89 16.80
C ARG A 4 -11.39 -3.23 16.09
N THR A 5 -11.52 -3.47 14.79
CA THR A 5 -12.60 -2.93 13.97
C THR A 5 -13.29 -4.06 13.20
N GLN A 6 -14.53 -3.84 12.81
CA GLN A 6 -15.25 -4.70 11.86
C GLN A 6 -15.07 -4.13 10.45
N LEU A 7 -14.82 -5.00 9.48
CA LEU A 7 -14.61 -4.63 8.08
C LEU A 7 -15.57 -5.45 7.21
N ILE A 8 -16.25 -4.78 6.28
CA ILE A 8 -17.03 -5.43 5.23
C ILE A 8 -16.13 -5.55 4.01
N ILE A 9 -16.00 -6.77 3.48
CA ILE A 9 -15.26 -7.09 2.25
C ILE A 9 -16.03 -8.12 1.44
N ASP A 10 -15.76 -8.16 0.15
CA ASP A 10 -16.31 -9.15 -0.76
C ASP A 10 -15.85 -10.57 -0.39
N ASP A 11 -16.76 -11.53 -0.52
CA ASP A 11 -16.49 -12.94 -0.21
C ASP A 11 -15.36 -13.52 -1.08
N ALA A 12 -15.34 -13.15 -2.37
CA ALA A 12 -14.27 -13.55 -3.29
C ALA A 12 -12.88 -13.01 -2.87
N VAL A 13 -12.83 -11.86 -2.19
CA VAL A 13 -11.58 -11.30 -1.66
C VAL A 13 -11.20 -12.02 -0.37
N LEU A 14 -12.17 -12.28 0.52
CA LEU A 14 -11.94 -13.05 1.74
C LEU A 14 -11.38 -14.45 1.44
N ALA A 15 -11.92 -15.14 0.43
CA ALA A 15 -11.45 -16.45 0.00
C ALA A 15 -9.97 -16.43 -0.42
N LYS A 16 -9.54 -15.39 -1.15
CA LYS A 16 -8.12 -15.21 -1.53
C LYS A 16 -7.24 -14.92 -0.32
N ILE A 17 -7.73 -14.11 0.63
CA ILE A 17 -7.02 -13.85 1.88
C ILE A 17 -6.84 -15.16 2.67
N ASP A 18 -7.86 -16.01 2.70
CA ASP A 18 -7.80 -17.32 3.34
C ASP A 18 -6.77 -18.24 2.71
N GLU A 19 -6.73 -18.29 1.37
CA GLU A 19 -5.74 -19.06 0.62
C GLU A 19 -4.31 -18.60 0.93
N ILE A 20 -4.07 -17.29 0.98
CA ILE A 20 -2.75 -16.72 1.32
C ILE A 20 -2.41 -16.95 2.79
N ALA A 21 -3.39 -16.79 3.69
CA ALA A 21 -3.17 -16.92 5.12
C ALA A 21 -2.89 -18.37 5.53
N GLY A 22 -3.50 -19.34 4.84
CA GLY A 22 -3.54 -20.77 5.19
C GLY A 22 -4.39 -21.06 6.42
N GLU A 23 -4.35 -20.18 7.43
CA GLU A 23 -5.06 -20.33 8.70
C GLU A 23 -5.85 -19.06 9.05
N LYS A 24 -7.09 -19.23 9.55
CA LYS A 24 -8.02 -18.11 9.81
C LYS A 24 -7.49 -17.07 10.79
N HIS A 25 -6.70 -17.46 11.78
CA HIS A 25 -6.15 -16.53 12.76
C HIS A 25 -5.05 -15.63 12.18
N ARG A 26 -4.48 -15.99 11.01
CA ARG A 26 -3.47 -15.19 10.31
C ARG A 26 -4.08 -14.12 9.40
N ARG A 27 -5.39 -14.15 9.12
CA ARG A 27 -6.11 -13.15 8.29
C ARG A 27 -5.79 -11.72 8.70
N ALA A 28 -5.87 -11.42 10.01
CA ALA A 28 -5.66 -10.08 10.51
C ALA A 28 -4.23 -9.56 10.22
N ILE A 29 -3.23 -10.43 10.30
CA ILE A 29 -1.83 -10.08 10.00
C ILE A 29 -1.68 -9.82 8.50
N ILE A 30 -2.24 -10.69 7.66
CA ILE A 30 -2.19 -10.52 6.19
C ILE A 30 -2.87 -9.22 5.76
N ILE A 31 -4.05 -8.92 6.30
CA ILE A 31 -4.78 -7.68 6.02
C ILE A 31 -3.99 -6.46 6.51
N ASP A 32 -3.43 -6.48 7.72
CA ASP A 32 -2.61 -5.37 8.24
C ASP A 32 -1.37 -5.14 7.36
N THR A 33 -0.67 -6.20 6.96
CA THR A 33 0.48 -6.10 6.05
C THR A 33 0.09 -5.50 4.71
N ALA A 34 -0.97 -5.99 4.08
CA ALA A 34 -1.44 -5.49 2.78
C ALA A 34 -1.84 -4.01 2.85
N LEU A 35 -2.54 -3.59 3.91
CA LEU A 35 -2.91 -2.19 4.11
C LEU A 35 -1.70 -1.29 4.33
N ARG A 36 -0.70 -1.73 5.11
CA ARG A 36 0.56 -0.99 5.30
C ARG A 36 1.31 -0.78 3.99
N GLU A 37 1.44 -1.83 3.19
CA GLU A 37 2.09 -1.75 1.88
C GLU A 37 1.34 -0.80 0.94
N TYR A 38 0.01 -0.88 0.92
CA TYR A 38 -0.81 0.02 0.12
C TYR A 38 -0.60 1.49 0.52
N ILE A 39 -0.73 1.80 1.82
CA ILE A 39 -0.52 3.15 2.35
C ILE A 39 0.88 3.65 1.99
N ALA A 40 1.93 2.84 2.19
CA ALA A 40 3.30 3.23 1.86
C ALA A 40 3.50 3.50 0.35
N ARG A 41 2.79 2.80 -0.54
CA ARG A 41 2.81 3.07 -1.99
C ARG A 41 2.07 4.36 -2.32
N GLU A 42 0.93 4.61 -1.71
CA GLU A 42 0.14 5.83 -1.93
C GLU A 42 0.84 7.08 -1.39
N GLU A 43 1.46 7.00 -0.21
CA GLU A 43 2.27 8.08 0.36
C GLU A 43 3.45 8.44 -0.55
N LYS A 44 4.05 7.46 -1.24
CA LYS A 44 5.11 7.72 -2.23
C LYS A 44 4.60 8.45 -3.47
N LYS A 45 3.38 8.15 -3.93
CA LYS A 45 2.76 8.84 -5.07
C LYS A 45 2.35 10.27 -4.73
N GLN A 46 1.93 10.50 -3.48
CA GLN A 46 1.48 11.81 -3.02
C GLN A 46 2.61 12.75 -2.60
N LYS A 47 3.86 12.29 -2.55
CA LYS A 47 5.00 13.21 -2.52
C LYS A 47 5.12 13.81 -3.92
N PRO A 48 4.74 15.08 -4.15
CA PRO A 48 5.09 15.73 -5.40
C PRO A 48 6.60 15.62 -5.51
N VAL A 49 7.07 15.03 -6.60
CA VAL A 49 8.43 15.26 -7.05
C VAL A 49 8.47 16.76 -7.29
N THR A 50 9.00 17.52 -6.32
CA THR A 50 9.54 18.84 -6.57
C THR A 50 10.61 18.61 -7.61
N THR A 51 10.20 18.71 -8.87
CA THR A 51 11.05 18.60 -10.03
C THR A 51 11.71 19.96 -10.14
N ASP A 52 12.66 20.22 -9.26
CA ASP A 52 13.60 21.31 -9.42
C ASP A 52 15.02 20.75 -9.31
N ALA A 53 15.81 21.11 -10.32
CA ALA A 53 17.25 20.93 -10.48
C ALA A 53 17.78 19.54 -10.92
N ALA A 54 17.73 19.27 -12.24
CA ALA A 54 18.93 18.85 -13.02
C ALA A 54 18.59 18.64 -14.51
N GLY A 55 18.50 19.73 -15.27
CA GLY A 55 18.32 19.75 -16.73
C GLY A 55 19.16 20.83 -17.40
N ALA A 56 20.47 20.85 -17.08
CA ALA A 56 21.60 21.30 -17.89
C ALA A 56 21.43 22.44 -18.92
N ALA A 57 22.10 23.55 -18.61
CA ALA A 57 22.75 24.41 -19.58
C ALA A 57 23.53 23.62 -20.66
N LYS A 58 23.33 23.93 -21.95
CA LYS A 58 24.40 24.07 -22.98
C LYS A 58 23.88 24.45 -24.38
N LYS A 59 24.56 25.45 -24.98
CA LYS A 59 24.63 25.88 -26.41
C LYS A 59 23.36 26.56 -26.95
N GLY A 60 23.36 27.80 -27.45
CA GLY A 60 24.26 28.52 -28.38
C GLY A 60 23.29 29.27 -29.34
N LYS A 61 23.48 30.46 -29.89
CA LYS A 61 24.63 31.24 -30.35
C LYS A 61 24.12 32.67 -30.48
#